data_AF-A0A817B956-F1
#
_entry.id   AF-A0A817B956-F1
#
_cell.length_a   1.000
_cell.length_b   1.000
_cell.length_c   1.000
_cell.angle_alpha   90.00
_cell.angle_beta   90.00
_cell.angle_gamma   90.00
#
_symmetry.space_group_name_H-M   'P 1'
#
loop_
_entity.id
_entity.type
_entity.pdbx_description
1 polymer ?
#
loop_
_entity_poly.entity_id
_entity_poly.type
_entity_poly.pdbx_seq_one_letter_code
_entity_poly.pdbx_strand_id
1 'polypeptide(L)'
;HLLNCKEASYAAFHGMRVFNQRNKMQMYDQILHHAIPLARDRYGSIKLRAIISDDDFAYCTNRLLGVVAFNALLLSYDAYGNFVVQHVLNLNNLRCTYDIAVSLRGHYVELSCTHGGRYIVEKLLEKQETGVLVVAELLECERDKLLRLARSVYGNFVVVTALKVTREDLFRGLVNKLKPLLPLFRSHQSITIAEILESVP
;
A
#
# COMPACT_ATOMS: atom_id res chain seq x y z
N HIS A 1 -5.45 -1.53 27.28
CA HIS A 1 -4.43 -0.74 28.00
C HIS A 1 -3.07 -1.43 28.13
N LEU A 2 -2.99 -2.77 28.25
CA LEU A 2 -1.71 -3.49 28.38
C LEU A 2 -0.88 -3.61 27.08
N LEU A 3 -1.45 -3.43 25.89
CA LEU A 3 -0.70 -3.52 24.62
C LEU A 3 -0.16 -2.17 24.09
N ASN A 4 -0.40 -1.08 24.82
CA ASN A 4 0.04 0.27 24.41
C ASN A 4 1.29 0.74 25.15
N CYS A 5 1.81 -0.05 26.09
CA CYS A 5 3.00 0.30 26.86
C CYS A 5 4.20 -0.46 26.27
N LYS A 6 5.29 0.25 25.96
CA LYS A 6 6.54 -0.30 25.40
C LYS A 6 7.01 -1.59 26.09
N GLU A 7 6.90 -1.62 27.42
CA GLU A 7 7.25 -2.75 28.30
C GLU A 7 6.28 -3.94 28.17
N ALA A 8 4.98 -3.69 28.13
CA ALA A 8 3.97 -4.75 28.14
C ALA A 8 3.82 -5.41 26.76
N SER A 9 4.02 -4.66 25.67
CA SER A 9 4.18 -5.23 24.32
C SER A 9 5.50 -5.98 24.17
N TYR A 10 6.54 -5.62 24.91
CA TYR A 10 7.82 -6.34 24.93
C TYR A 10 7.70 -7.68 25.67
N ALA A 11 7.12 -7.69 26.87
CA ALA A 11 6.90 -8.91 27.65
C ALA A 11 5.94 -9.89 26.96
N ALA A 12 4.86 -9.39 26.35
CA ALA A 12 3.95 -10.21 25.56
C ALA A 12 4.67 -10.86 24.36
N PHE A 13 5.50 -10.09 23.65
CA PHE A 13 6.20 -10.58 22.47
C PHE A 13 7.28 -11.63 22.80
N HIS A 14 8.04 -11.44 23.89
CA HIS A 14 9.00 -12.46 24.34
C HIS A 14 8.30 -13.69 24.91
N GLY A 15 7.19 -13.52 25.61
CA GLY A 15 6.36 -14.62 26.09
C GLY A 15 5.88 -15.53 24.96
N MET A 16 5.48 -14.96 23.81
CA MET A 16 4.99 -15.72 22.65
C MET A 16 6.00 -16.74 22.08
N ARG A 17 7.31 -16.58 22.31
CA ARG A 17 8.33 -17.54 21.87
C ARG A 17 8.56 -18.68 22.87
N VAL A 18 8.24 -18.47 24.15
CA VAL A 18 8.55 -19.40 25.25
C VAL A 18 7.30 -20.14 25.75
N PHE A 19 6.10 -19.64 25.43
CA PHE A 19 4.85 -20.24 25.88
C PHE A 19 4.45 -21.51 25.13
N ASN A 20 3.69 -22.37 25.82
CA ASN A 20 3.03 -23.53 25.20
C ASN A 20 2.00 -23.08 24.13
N GLN A 21 1.61 -24.01 23.24
CA GLN A 21 0.72 -23.70 22.10
C GLN A 21 -0.60 -23.02 22.52
N ARG A 22 -1.23 -23.47 23.62
CA ARG A 22 -2.51 -22.90 24.09
C ARG A 22 -2.39 -21.43 24.47
N ASN A 23 -1.33 -21.07 25.18
CA ASN A 23 -1.06 -19.68 25.57
C ASN A 23 -0.69 -18.82 24.36
N LYS A 24 0.06 -19.38 23.38
CA LYS A 24 0.32 -18.70 22.10
C LYS A 24 -0.98 -18.37 21.36
N MET A 25 -1.96 -19.29 21.32
CA MET A 25 -3.26 -19.07 20.67
C MET A 25 -4.07 -17.96 21.35
N GLN A 26 -4.16 -17.96 22.69
CA GLN A 26 -4.90 -16.91 23.41
C GLN A 26 -4.31 -15.52 23.19
N MET A 27 -2.97 -15.42 23.20
CA MET A 27 -2.29 -14.15 22.90
C MET A 27 -2.52 -13.72 21.46
N TYR A 28 -2.53 -14.66 20.51
CA TYR A 28 -2.83 -14.37 19.13
C TYR A 28 -4.26 -13.83 18.95
N ASP A 29 -5.26 -14.44 19.58
CA ASP A 29 -6.65 -13.93 19.48
C ASP A 29 -6.77 -12.50 20.03
N GLN A 30 -6.02 -12.16 21.10
CA GLN A 30 -5.93 -10.80 21.59
C GLN A 30 -5.26 -9.85 20.58
N ILE A 31 -4.17 -10.28 19.95
CA ILE A 31 -3.50 -9.49 18.90
C ILE A 31 -4.44 -9.26 17.73
N LEU A 32 -5.17 -10.28 17.29
CA LEU A 32 -6.13 -10.18 16.21
C LEU A 32 -7.24 -9.19 16.54
N HIS A 33 -7.80 -9.28 17.76
CA HIS A 33 -8.83 -8.36 18.25
C HIS A 33 -8.33 -6.90 18.32
N HIS A 34 -7.04 -6.69 18.59
CA HIS A 34 -6.40 -5.37 18.69
C HIS A 34 -5.53 -4.99 17.49
N ALA A 35 -5.65 -5.68 16.36
CA ALA A 35 -4.75 -5.53 15.22
C ALA A 35 -4.76 -4.10 14.65
N ILE A 36 -5.93 -3.46 14.57
CA ILE A 36 -6.04 -2.08 14.03
C ILE A 36 -5.44 -1.04 14.98
N PRO A 37 -5.78 -0.99 16.28
CA PRO A 37 -5.08 -0.13 17.24
C PRO A 37 -3.55 -0.36 17.24
N LEU A 38 -3.11 -1.61 17.17
CA LEU A 38 -1.67 -1.94 17.10
C LEU A 38 -1.03 -1.42 15.82
N ALA A 39 -1.66 -1.62 14.65
CA ALA A 39 -1.15 -1.17 13.36
C ALA A 39 -0.96 0.36 13.30
N ARG A 40 -1.78 1.10 14.04
CA ARG A 40 -1.77 2.57 14.11
C ARG A 40 -0.93 3.13 15.27
N ASP A 41 -0.30 2.25 16.05
CA ASP A 41 0.66 2.65 17.08
C ASP A 41 2.10 2.61 16.54
N ARG A 42 2.95 3.53 17.04
CA ARG A 42 4.36 3.62 16.64
C ARG A 42 5.11 2.32 16.88
N TYR A 43 4.93 1.71 18.05
CA TYR A 43 5.62 0.48 18.42
C TYR A 43 4.79 -0.76 18.05
N GLY A 44 3.47 -0.67 18.16
CA GLY A 44 2.52 -1.69 17.76
C GLY A 44 2.68 -2.08 16.28
N SER A 45 2.87 -1.12 15.38
CA SER A 45 3.06 -1.39 13.94
C SER A 45 4.35 -2.16 13.65
N ILE A 46 5.41 -1.92 14.43
CA ILE A 46 6.67 -2.67 14.32
C ILE A 46 6.45 -4.11 14.80
N LYS A 47 5.78 -4.29 15.94
CA LYS A 47 5.50 -5.61 16.50
C LYS A 47 4.53 -6.42 15.65
N LEU A 48 3.49 -5.79 15.11
CA LEU A 48 2.52 -6.45 14.25
C LEU A 48 3.17 -6.99 12.98
N ARG A 49 4.07 -6.21 12.34
CA ARG A 49 4.85 -6.68 11.20
C ARG A 49 5.77 -7.85 11.56
N ALA A 50 6.42 -7.80 12.72
CA ALA A 50 7.24 -8.90 13.19
C ALA A 50 6.42 -10.18 13.39
N ILE A 51 5.22 -10.10 13.98
CA ILE A 51 4.30 -11.25 14.14
C ILE A 51 3.86 -11.80 12.78
N ILE A 52 3.50 -10.91 11.85
CA ILE A 52 3.07 -11.31 10.51
C ILE A 52 4.17 -12.07 9.75
N SER A 53 5.44 -11.73 10.00
CA SER A 53 6.62 -12.36 9.37
C SER A 53 7.18 -13.55 10.13
N ASP A 54 6.61 -13.92 11.27
CA ASP A 54 7.14 -14.99 12.12
C ASP A 54 6.45 -16.32 11.80
N ASP A 55 7.24 -17.30 11.38
CA ASP A 55 6.79 -18.63 10.93
C ASP A 55 6.06 -19.40 12.03
N ASP A 56 6.37 -19.14 13.31
CA ASP A 56 5.67 -19.73 14.46
C ASP A 56 4.16 -19.38 14.45
N PHE A 57 3.78 -18.31 13.74
CA PHE A 57 2.40 -17.83 13.64
C PHE A 57 1.77 -18.03 12.27
N ALA A 58 2.42 -18.75 11.35
CA ALA A 58 1.95 -18.94 9.97
C ALA A 58 0.49 -19.43 9.86
N TYR A 59 0.07 -20.35 10.76
CA TYR A 59 -1.31 -20.88 10.80
C TYR A 59 -2.38 -19.80 11.06
N CYS A 60 -1.95 -18.71 11.68
CA CYS A 60 -2.79 -17.61 12.12
C CYS A 60 -2.60 -16.37 11.24
N THR A 61 -1.41 -16.14 10.67
CA THR A 61 -1.07 -14.98 9.84
C THR A 61 -2.15 -14.62 8.82
N ASN A 62 -2.77 -15.60 8.16
CA ASN A 62 -3.86 -15.35 7.20
C ASN A 62 -5.04 -14.53 7.78
N ARG A 63 -5.41 -14.71 9.06
CA ARG A 63 -6.46 -13.92 9.71
C ARG A 63 -6.02 -12.46 9.89
N LEU A 64 -4.76 -12.22 10.27
CA LEU A 64 -4.20 -10.87 10.35
C LEU A 64 -4.11 -10.20 8.98
N LEU A 65 -3.68 -10.93 7.94
CA LEU A 65 -3.67 -10.43 6.57
C LEU A 65 -5.08 -10.00 6.13
N GLY A 66 -6.11 -10.79 6.45
CA GLY A 66 -7.50 -10.43 6.18
C GLY A 66 -7.95 -9.17 6.92
N VAL A 67 -7.58 -9.00 8.20
CA VAL A 67 -7.90 -7.79 8.97
C VAL A 67 -7.20 -6.55 8.38
N VAL A 68 -5.92 -6.67 7.99
CA VAL A 68 -5.19 -5.57 7.35
C VAL A 68 -5.80 -5.23 5.99
N ALA A 69 -6.13 -6.23 5.17
CA ALA A 69 -6.73 -6.02 3.86
C ALA A 69 -8.09 -5.31 3.96
N PHE A 70 -8.97 -5.79 4.84
CA PHE A 70 -10.29 -5.18 5.07
C PHE A 70 -10.21 -3.72 5.54
N ASN A 71 -9.15 -3.36 6.28
CA ASN A 71 -8.94 -2.01 6.78
C ASN A 71 -7.87 -1.23 6.00
N ALA A 72 -7.52 -1.69 4.78
CA ALA A 72 -6.38 -1.15 4.05
C ALA A 72 -6.49 0.36 3.83
N LEU A 73 -7.67 0.86 3.46
CA LEU A 73 -7.88 2.31 3.23
C LEU A 73 -7.53 3.14 4.46
N LEU A 74 -8.10 2.79 5.61
CA LEU A 74 -7.83 3.47 6.88
C LEU A 74 -6.32 3.43 7.22
N LEU A 75 -5.70 2.26 7.08
CA LEU A 75 -4.30 2.06 7.44
C LEU A 75 -3.35 2.78 6.45
N SER A 76 -3.67 2.85 5.17
CA SER A 76 -2.87 3.51 4.14
C SER A 76 -2.70 5.02 4.38
N TYR A 77 -3.70 5.67 4.97
CA TYR A 77 -3.62 7.09 5.37
C TYR A 77 -3.02 7.31 6.76
N ASP A 78 -2.85 6.26 7.56
CA ASP A 78 -2.32 6.38 8.92
C ASP A 78 -0.79 6.53 8.94
N ALA A 79 -0.28 7.34 9.87
CA ALA A 79 1.14 7.65 10.00
C ALA A 79 2.04 6.42 10.23
N TYR A 80 1.50 5.35 10.83
CA TYR A 80 2.20 4.09 11.08
C TYR A 80 1.58 2.92 10.31
N GLY A 81 0.25 2.93 10.14
CA GLY A 81 -0.49 1.88 9.44
C GLY A 81 -0.04 1.67 7.99
N ASN A 82 0.42 2.72 7.31
CA ASN A 82 0.88 2.61 5.92
C ASN A 82 2.06 1.64 5.77
N PHE A 83 2.93 1.56 6.79
CA PHE A 83 4.04 0.63 6.80
C PHE A 83 3.58 -0.82 6.99
N VAL A 84 2.47 -1.05 7.69
CA VAL A 84 1.87 -2.38 7.84
C VAL A 84 1.27 -2.86 6.52
N VAL A 85 0.55 -2.00 5.81
CA VAL A 85 0.00 -2.33 4.48
C VAL A 85 1.11 -2.63 3.48
N GLN A 86 2.16 -1.78 3.43
CA GLN A 86 3.34 -2.02 2.58
C GLN A 86 4.02 -3.36 2.92
N HIS A 87 4.18 -3.67 4.21
CA HIS A 87 4.77 -4.93 4.66
C HIS A 87 3.96 -6.14 4.18
N VAL A 88 2.64 -6.08 4.33
CA VAL A 88 1.73 -7.14 3.87
C VAL A 88 1.83 -7.32 2.35
N LEU A 89 1.86 -6.23 1.57
CA LEU A 89 2.05 -6.32 0.12
C LEU A 89 3.39 -6.94 -0.26
N ASN A 90 4.45 -6.72 0.52
CA ASN A 90 5.77 -7.31 0.29
C ASN A 90 5.83 -8.82 0.55
N LEU A 91 4.85 -9.40 1.24
CA LEU A 91 4.73 -10.86 1.38
C LEU A 91 4.27 -11.54 0.08
N ASN A 92 3.80 -10.78 -0.91
CA ASN A 92 3.31 -11.29 -2.20
C ASN A 92 2.19 -12.35 -2.08
N ASN A 93 1.37 -12.29 -1.03
CA ASN A 93 0.18 -13.13 -0.92
C ASN A 93 -0.87 -12.63 -1.92
N LEU A 94 -1.08 -13.36 -3.03
CA LEU A 94 -1.93 -12.94 -4.16
C LEU A 94 -3.35 -12.52 -3.72
N ARG A 95 -3.99 -13.33 -2.87
CA ARG A 95 -5.34 -13.04 -2.37
C ARG A 95 -5.37 -11.76 -1.56
N CYS A 96 -4.47 -11.62 -0.59
CA CYS A 96 -4.41 -10.43 0.25
C CYS A 96 -4.05 -9.17 -0.56
N THR A 97 -3.11 -9.27 -1.49
CA THR A 97 -2.76 -8.17 -2.41
C THR A 97 -3.97 -7.71 -3.22
N TYR A 98 -4.76 -8.65 -3.75
CA TYR A 98 -5.99 -8.34 -4.47
C TYR A 98 -7.06 -7.71 -3.55
N ASP A 99 -7.28 -8.27 -2.36
CA ASP A 99 -8.25 -7.74 -1.37
C ASP A 99 -7.87 -6.31 -0.93
N ILE A 100 -6.58 -6.02 -0.75
CA ILE A 100 -6.06 -4.67 -0.52
C ILE A 100 -6.38 -3.78 -1.72
N ALA A 101 -6.07 -4.21 -2.94
CA ALA A 101 -6.34 -3.41 -4.12
C ALA A 101 -7.84 -3.05 -4.22
N VAL A 102 -8.73 -4.03 -4.07
CA VAL A 102 -10.18 -3.80 -4.07
C VAL A 102 -10.60 -2.80 -2.99
N SER A 103 -10.05 -2.92 -1.78
CA SER A 103 -10.36 -2.03 -0.65
C SER A 103 -9.88 -0.58 -0.86
N LEU A 104 -8.95 -0.36 -1.78
CA LEU A 104 -8.39 0.96 -2.11
C LEU A 104 -8.99 1.57 -3.39
N ARG A 105 -9.88 0.86 -4.09
CA ARG A 105 -10.51 1.34 -5.32
C ARG A 105 -11.27 2.66 -5.06
N GLY A 106 -11.08 3.63 -5.93
CA GLY A 106 -11.63 4.98 -5.81
C GLY A 106 -10.71 5.96 -5.07
N HIS A 107 -9.59 5.48 -4.51
CA HIS A 107 -8.69 6.28 -3.68
C HIS A 107 -7.22 6.26 -4.16
N TYR A 108 -6.89 5.56 -5.25
CA TYR A 108 -5.50 5.46 -5.72
C TYR A 108 -4.91 6.83 -6.05
N VAL A 109 -5.65 7.71 -6.72
CA VAL A 109 -5.15 9.04 -7.10
C VAL A 109 -4.79 9.88 -5.87
N GLU A 110 -5.62 9.85 -4.83
CA GLU A 110 -5.41 10.64 -3.62
C GLU A 110 -4.31 10.03 -2.74
N LEU A 111 -4.28 8.71 -2.59
CA LEU A 111 -3.21 8.00 -1.88
C LEU A 111 -1.84 8.23 -2.50
N SER A 112 -1.77 8.27 -3.84
CA SER A 112 -0.55 8.54 -4.59
C SER A 112 0.07 9.92 -4.27
N CYS A 113 -0.74 10.85 -3.79
CA CYS A 113 -0.27 12.18 -3.38
C CYS A 113 0.31 12.21 -1.95
N THR A 114 0.33 11.09 -1.24
CA THR A 114 0.84 10.98 0.13
C THR A 114 2.18 10.25 0.18
N HIS A 115 3.01 10.55 1.19
CA HIS A 115 4.34 9.92 1.35
C HIS A 115 4.26 8.38 1.45
N GLY A 116 3.35 7.86 2.29
CA GLY A 116 3.19 6.40 2.48
C GLY A 116 2.36 5.75 1.39
N GLY A 117 1.27 6.41 0.96
CA GLY A 117 0.33 5.87 -0.01
C GLY A 117 0.92 5.66 -1.39
N ARG A 118 1.87 6.50 -1.85
CA ARG A 118 2.53 6.28 -3.15
C ARG A 118 3.19 4.90 -3.24
N TYR A 119 3.86 4.43 -2.19
CA TYR A 119 4.55 3.13 -2.20
C TYR A 119 3.56 1.97 -2.29
N ILE A 120 2.39 2.13 -1.66
CA ILE A 120 1.29 1.15 -1.74
C ILE A 120 0.76 1.08 -3.16
N VAL A 121 0.48 2.22 -3.78
CA VAL A 121 -0.06 2.28 -5.16
C VAL A 121 0.98 1.79 -6.18
N GLU A 122 2.25 2.18 -6.04
CA GLU A 122 3.35 1.67 -6.86
C GLU A 122 3.46 0.16 -6.76
N LYS A 123 3.31 -0.41 -5.55
CA LYS A 123 3.36 -1.86 -5.35
C LYS A 123 2.19 -2.59 -6.01
N LEU A 124 1.00 -1.99 -6.02
CA LEU A 124 -0.15 -2.53 -6.73
C LEU A 124 0.00 -2.44 -8.26
N LEU A 125 0.69 -1.42 -8.77
CA LEU A 125 0.99 -1.28 -10.21
C LEU A 125 1.95 -2.37 -10.72
N GLU A 126 2.82 -2.91 -9.87
CA GLU A 126 3.79 -3.97 -10.26
C GLU A 126 3.13 -5.31 -10.63
N LYS A 127 1.87 -5.54 -10.25
CA LYS A 127 1.14 -6.78 -10.54
C LYS A 127 0.09 -6.53 -11.61
N GLN A 128 -0.07 -7.45 -12.55
CA GLN A 128 -1.01 -7.30 -13.65
C GLN A 128 -2.45 -7.17 -13.15
N GLU A 129 -2.86 -8.03 -12.21
CA GLU A 129 -4.24 -8.14 -11.72
C GLU A 129 -4.69 -6.90 -10.95
N THR A 130 -3.79 -6.28 -10.18
CA THR A 130 -4.10 -5.08 -9.40
C THR A 130 -3.73 -3.79 -10.13
N GLY A 131 -2.73 -3.82 -11.00
CA GLY A 131 -2.28 -2.66 -11.77
C GLY A 131 -3.34 -2.16 -12.73
N VAL A 132 -4.14 -3.06 -13.32
CA VAL A 132 -5.30 -2.69 -14.16
C VAL A 132 -6.30 -1.82 -13.37
N LEU A 133 -6.54 -2.12 -12.08
CA LEU A 133 -7.45 -1.33 -11.24
C LEU A 133 -6.92 0.09 -11.02
N VAL A 134 -5.62 0.21 -10.74
CA VAL A 134 -4.97 1.52 -10.55
C VAL A 134 -5.02 2.32 -11.84
N VAL A 135 -4.62 1.73 -12.96
CA VAL A 135 -4.58 2.42 -14.25
C VAL A 135 -5.98 2.83 -14.71
N ALA A 136 -6.99 1.99 -14.50
CA ALA A 136 -8.38 2.35 -14.80
C ALA A 136 -8.79 3.64 -14.06
N GLU A 137 -8.49 3.75 -12.76
CA GLU A 137 -8.80 4.98 -12.00
C GLU A 137 -8.02 6.20 -12.51
N LEU A 138 -6.75 6.04 -12.90
CA LEU A 138 -5.96 7.11 -13.53
C LEU A 138 -6.59 7.55 -14.87
N LEU A 139 -7.13 6.61 -15.66
CA LEU A 139 -7.82 6.87 -16.92
C LEU A 139 -9.22 7.45 -16.74
N GLU A 140 -9.89 7.18 -15.63
CA GLU A 140 -11.20 7.73 -15.31
C GLU A 140 -11.13 9.14 -14.69
N CYS A 141 -10.06 9.47 -13.95
CA CYS A 141 -9.97 10.77 -13.27
C CYS A 141 -9.90 11.98 -14.23
N GLU A 142 -10.33 13.17 -13.82
CA GLU A 142 -10.27 14.34 -14.70
C GLU A 142 -8.82 14.69 -15.11
N ARG A 143 -8.63 15.27 -16.30
CA ARG A 143 -7.30 15.66 -16.80
C ARG A 143 -6.57 16.59 -15.83
N ASP A 144 -7.29 17.53 -15.20
CA ASP A 144 -6.71 18.43 -14.21
C ASP A 144 -6.28 17.71 -12.93
N LYS A 145 -7.05 16.70 -12.48
CA LYS A 145 -6.66 15.85 -11.34
C LYS A 145 -5.41 15.03 -11.69
N LEU A 146 -5.33 14.48 -12.90
CA LEU A 146 -4.17 13.74 -13.37
C LEU A 146 -2.92 14.64 -13.52
N LEU A 147 -3.09 15.88 -14.00
CA LEU A 147 -2.02 16.89 -14.08
C LEU A 147 -1.47 17.22 -12.68
N ARG A 148 -2.37 17.44 -11.70
CA ARG A 148 -2.00 17.69 -10.31
C ARG A 148 -1.25 16.50 -9.71
N LEU A 149 -1.70 15.28 -9.99
CA LEU A 149 -1.00 14.06 -9.59
C LEU A 149 0.41 14.01 -10.19
N ALA A 150 0.55 14.21 -11.50
CA ALA A 150 1.82 14.16 -12.21
C ALA A 150 2.82 15.24 -11.75
N ARG A 151 2.34 16.36 -11.19
CA ARG A 151 3.15 17.46 -10.63
C ARG A 151 3.33 17.37 -9.11
N SER A 152 2.71 16.41 -8.44
CA SER A 152 2.83 16.22 -7.00
C SER A 152 4.23 15.74 -6.62
N VAL A 153 4.71 16.13 -5.43
CA VAL A 153 5.98 15.66 -4.85
C VAL A 153 6.06 14.13 -4.78
N TYR A 154 4.92 13.47 -4.58
CA TYR A 154 4.82 12.02 -4.47
C TYR A 154 4.13 11.37 -5.67
N GLY A 155 3.07 12.01 -6.20
CA GLY A 155 2.24 11.44 -7.25
C GLY A 155 2.97 11.25 -8.58
N ASN A 156 4.00 12.05 -8.86
CA ASN A 156 4.80 11.91 -10.07
C ASN A 156 5.44 10.51 -10.18
N PHE A 157 5.88 9.92 -9.06
CA PHE A 157 6.47 8.58 -9.03
C PHE A 157 5.45 7.53 -9.47
N VAL A 158 4.21 7.66 -9.01
CA VAL A 158 3.13 6.75 -9.41
C VAL A 158 2.83 6.85 -10.90
N VAL A 159 2.79 8.07 -11.46
CA VAL A 159 2.56 8.27 -12.91
C VAL A 159 3.71 7.68 -13.73
N VAL A 160 4.96 7.90 -13.31
CA VAL A 160 6.14 7.29 -13.94
C VAL A 160 6.07 5.77 -13.87
N THR A 161 5.75 5.20 -12.71
CA THR A 161 5.61 3.75 -12.52
C THR A 161 4.50 3.20 -13.42
N ALA A 162 3.33 3.83 -13.46
CA ALA A 162 2.23 3.44 -14.34
C ALA A 162 2.65 3.43 -15.82
N LEU A 163 3.33 4.48 -16.29
CA LEU A 163 3.84 4.54 -17.67
C LEU A 163 4.89 3.46 -17.97
N LYS A 164 5.69 3.03 -16.97
CA LYS A 164 6.73 2.01 -17.17
C LYS A 164 6.20 0.58 -17.20
N VAL A 165 5.18 0.28 -16.37
CA VAL A 165 4.72 -1.10 -16.16
C VAL A 165 3.47 -1.46 -16.96
N THR A 166 2.66 -0.46 -17.33
CA THR A 166 1.43 -0.68 -18.11
C THR A 166 1.76 -1.00 -19.57
N ARG A 167 0.96 -1.89 -20.18
CA ARG A 167 1.11 -2.31 -21.58
C ARG A 167 -0.20 -2.12 -22.36
N GLU A 168 -0.12 -2.30 -23.67
CA GLU A 168 -1.27 -2.40 -24.58
C GLU A 168 -2.22 -1.18 -24.52
N ASP A 169 -3.53 -1.41 -24.55
CA ASP A 169 -4.56 -0.37 -24.64
C ASP A 169 -4.56 0.57 -23.45
N LEU A 170 -4.30 0.05 -22.25
CA LEU A 170 -4.21 0.85 -21.03
C LEU A 170 -3.02 1.82 -21.10
N PHE A 171 -1.87 1.36 -21.61
CA PHE A 171 -0.71 2.21 -21.81
C PHE A 171 -1.01 3.31 -22.85
N ARG A 172 -1.63 2.94 -23.97
CA ARG A 172 -2.01 3.91 -25.00
C ARG A 172 -3.01 4.94 -24.46
N GLY A 173 -3.94 4.51 -23.61
CA GLY A 173 -4.86 5.39 -22.89
C GLY A 173 -4.13 6.42 -22.02
N LEU A 174 -3.14 5.98 -21.24
CA LEU A 174 -2.35 6.87 -20.37
C LEU A 174 -1.59 7.90 -21.20
N VAL A 175 -0.91 7.44 -22.26
CA VAL A 175 -0.16 8.30 -23.18
C VAL A 175 -1.07 9.33 -23.84
N ASN A 176 -2.21 8.91 -24.39
CA ASN A 176 -3.15 9.81 -25.05
C ASN A 176 -3.72 10.87 -24.12
N LYS A 177 -3.89 10.54 -22.84
CA LYS A 177 -4.39 11.46 -21.82
C LYS A 177 -3.33 12.44 -21.31
N LEU A 178 -2.07 11.99 -21.23
CA LEU A 178 -0.94 12.78 -20.72
C LEU A 178 -0.22 13.60 -21.79
N LYS A 179 -0.12 13.14 -23.04
CA LYS A 179 0.56 13.86 -24.15
C LYS A 179 0.06 15.30 -24.33
N PRO A 180 -1.26 15.61 -24.26
CA PRO A 180 -1.74 16.99 -24.35
C PRO A 180 -1.24 17.91 -23.21
N LEU A 181 -0.80 17.34 -22.09
CA LEU A 181 -0.32 18.05 -20.91
C LEU A 181 1.20 18.27 -20.92
N LEU A 182 1.90 17.73 -21.92
CA LEU A 182 3.37 17.73 -22.02
C LEU A 182 4.02 19.12 -21.85
N PRO A 183 3.48 20.22 -22.45
CA PRO A 183 4.03 21.56 -22.24
C PRO A 183 4.06 22.00 -20.78
N LEU A 184 3.18 21.46 -19.92
CA LEU A 184 3.04 21.82 -18.52
C LEU A 184 4.02 21.06 -17.60
N PHE A 185 4.61 19.95 -18.08
CA PHE A 185 5.58 19.16 -17.31
C PHE A 185 6.99 19.75 -17.36
N ARG A 186 7.36 20.43 -18.45
CA ARG A 186 8.70 21.00 -18.67
C ARG A 186 9.10 22.09 -17.66
N SER A 187 8.13 22.71 -16.99
CA SER A 187 8.35 23.74 -15.97
C SER A 187 8.44 23.20 -14.54
N HIS A 188 8.34 21.88 -14.33
CA HIS A 188 8.24 21.25 -13.01
C HIS A 188 9.19 20.04 -12.87
N GLN A 189 9.31 19.50 -11.66
CA GLN A 189 10.12 18.31 -11.31
C GLN A 189 9.70 17.00 -12.04
N SER A 190 8.79 17.07 -13.01
CA SER A 190 8.20 15.94 -13.74
C SER A 190 8.89 15.67 -15.08
N ILE A 191 10.19 15.96 -15.20
CA ILE A 191 10.96 15.82 -16.45
C ILE A 191 10.89 14.39 -16.98
N THR A 192 11.00 13.39 -16.09
CA THR A 192 10.92 11.97 -16.47
C THR A 192 9.59 11.59 -17.12
N ILE A 193 8.47 12.21 -16.73
CA ILE A 193 7.18 11.95 -17.37
C ILE A 193 7.20 12.48 -18.81
N ALA A 194 7.74 13.69 -19.03
CA ALA A 194 7.86 14.26 -20.36
C ALA A 194 8.75 13.39 -21.26
N GLU A 195 9.92 12.97 -20.77
CA GLU A 195 10.86 12.10 -21.51
C GLU A 195 10.21 10.79 -21.95
N ILE A 196 9.45 10.13 -21.06
CA ILE A 196 8.74 8.89 -21.40
C ILE A 196 7.71 9.16 -22.50
N LEU A 197 6.92 10.23 -22.39
CA LEU A 197 5.87 10.55 -23.36
C LEU A 197 6.43 10.93 -24.74
N GLU A 198 7.59 11.60 -24.78
CA GLU A 198 8.30 11.98 -26.01
C GLU A 198 8.94 10.76 -26.71
N SER A 199 9.37 9.76 -25.94
CA SER A 199 9.91 8.50 -26.49
C SER A 199 8.85 7.62 -27.17
N VAL A 200 7.57 7.90 -26.93
CA VAL A 200 6.46 7.12 -27.49
C VAL A 200 6.05 7.70 -28.84
N PRO A 201 6.13 6.91 -29.94
CA PRO A 201 5.67 7.37 -31.25
C PRO A 201 4.18 7.76 -31.25
#